data_AF-A0A371D264-F1
#
_entry.id   AF-A0A371D264-F1
#
_cell.length_a   1.000
_cell.length_b   1.000
_cell.length_c   1.000
_cell.angle_alpha   90.00
_cell.angle_beta   90.00
_cell.angle_gamma   90.00
#
_symmetry.space_group_name_H-M   'P 1'
#
loop_
_entity.id
_entity.type
_entity.pdbx_description
1 polymer ?
#
loop_
_entity_poly.entity_id
_entity_poly.type
_entity_poly.pdbx_seq_one_letter_code
_entity_poly.pdbx_strand_id
1 'polypeptide(L)'
;MARSHSHPELHIPSRAEALEAEIIKLHLQLFVQGTMPEEISTCPSLAFSLRHKSPNTHLVVDIGLRRDVEKLLAAQALITNRESLDNGFPAKEESGILQEIIPVKRTRFLTAAEFSTSVGPFPRAHDYFGDGSLYIIDAVGHLAGHVHCAHGNKTEAVVHIRRLRSLLKAPGVHVLLAHDGQWYEENKGGDAFLPGIIPPKTF
;
A
#
# COMPACT_ATOMS: atom_id res chain seq x y z
N MET A 1 35.29 16.75 -11.72
CA MET A 1 34.16 17.00 -12.65
C MET A 1 32.99 16.17 -12.19
N ALA A 2 32.05 16.78 -11.45
CA ALA A 2 30.82 16.10 -11.04
C ALA A 2 29.87 16.07 -12.24
N ARG A 3 29.47 14.88 -12.69
CA ARG A 3 28.47 14.73 -13.74
C ARG A 3 27.14 15.26 -13.18
N SER A 4 26.59 16.29 -13.81
CA SER A 4 25.20 16.69 -13.62
C SER A 4 24.34 15.51 -14.04
N HIS A 5 23.79 14.79 -13.06
CA HIS A 5 22.75 13.81 -13.33
C HIS A 5 21.50 14.63 -13.62
N SER A 6 21.22 14.85 -14.90
CA SER A 6 19.89 15.23 -15.35
C SER A 6 18.91 14.22 -14.75
N HIS A 7 17.96 14.68 -13.93
CA HIS A 7 16.89 13.81 -13.46
C HIS A 7 16.24 13.18 -14.69
N PRO A 8 16.23 11.84 -14.83
CA PRO A 8 15.42 11.22 -15.87
C PRO A 8 13.98 11.70 -15.68
N GLU A 9 13.32 12.11 -16.76
CA GLU A 9 11.87 12.38 -16.71
C GLU A 9 11.21 11.17 -16.06
N LEU A 10 10.63 11.35 -14.87
CA LEU A 10 9.87 10.28 -14.22
C LEU A 10 8.80 9.82 -15.21
N HIS A 11 8.91 8.58 -15.68
CA HIS A 11 7.90 7.97 -16.53
C HIS A 11 6.69 7.56 -15.68
N ILE A 12 5.96 8.54 -15.13
CA ILE A 12 4.76 8.26 -14.33
C ILE A 12 3.84 7.29 -15.09
N PRO A 13 3.20 6.30 -14.42
CA PRO A 13 2.23 5.43 -15.07
C PRO A 13 1.26 6.29 -15.88
N SER A 14 1.07 5.89 -17.14
CA SER A 14 0.27 6.66 -18.10
C SER A 14 -1.18 6.86 -17.66
N ARG A 15 -1.63 6.07 -16.68
CA ARG A 15 -2.97 6.12 -16.13
C ARG A 15 -3.00 5.53 -14.72
N ALA A 16 -3.69 6.23 -13.82
CA ALA A 16 -4.10 5.72 -12.53
C ALA A 16 -5.61 5.92 -12.38
N GLU A 17 -6.34 4.90 -11.93
CA GLU A 17 -7.78 4.93 -11.71
C GLU A 17 -8.12 4.35 -10.33
N ALA A 18 -9.10 4.93 -9.64
CA ALA A 18 -9.67 4.33 -8.43
C ALA A 18 -10.71 3.26 -8.78
N LEU A 19 -10.81 2.24 -7.94
CA LEU A 19 -11.79 1.18 -7.97
C LEU A 19 -12.47 1.13 -6.59
N GLU A 20 -13.79 1.11 -6.57
CA GLU A 20 -14.54 0.89 -5.33
C GLU A 20 -14.52 -0.60 -4.99
N ALA A 21 -14.01 -0.92 -3.80
CA ALA A 21 -13.84 -2.28 -3.31
C ALA A 21 -14.50 -2.44 -1.92
N GLU A 22 -15.74 -1.94 -1.82
CA GLU A 22 -16.66 -1.92 -0.65
C GLU A 22 -16.54 -0.74 0.31
N ILE A 23 -17.58 -0.57 1.14
CA ILE A 23 -17.58 0.31 2.32
C ILE A 23 -17.41 -0.56 3.56
N ILE A 24 -16.45 -0.18 4.42
CA ILE A 24 -16.02 -1.01 5.54
C ILE A 24 -16.22 -0.29 6.88
N LYS A 25 -16.52 -1.07 7.92
CA LYS A 25 -16.61 -0.60 9.31
C LYS A 25 -15.36 -1.04 10.06
N LEU A 26 -14.52 -0.08 10.41
CA LEU A 26 -13.28 -0.29 11.17
C LEU A 26 -13.53 -0.01 12.65
N HIS A 27 -13.36 -1.02 13.50
CA HIS A 27 -13.26 -0.80 14.95
C HIS A 27 -11.94 -0.11 15.26
N LEU A 28 -12.00 1.15 15.70
CA LEU A 28 -10.82 1.99 15.85
C LEU A 28 -9.83 1.44 16.86
N GLN A 29 -10.28 0.71 17.88
CA GLN A 29 -9.39 0.05 18.86
C GLN A 29 -8.35 -0.90 18.24
N LEU A 30 -8.59 -1.39 17.01
CA LEU A 30 -7.64 -2.26 16.30
C LEU A 30 -6.53 -1.48 15.57
N PHE A 31 -6.74 -0.18 15.32
CA PHE A 31 -5.88 0.63 14.45
C PHE A 31 -5.33 1.89 15.12
N VAL A 32 -6.02 2.41 16.13
CA VAL A 32 -5.75 3.68 16.80
C VAL A 32 -5.59 3.45 18.29
N GLN A 33 -4.39 3.72 18.80
CA GLN A 33 -4.13 3.62 20.23
C GLN A 33 -4.95 4.65 21.01
N GLY A 34 -5.71 4.19 22.03
CA GLY A 34 -6.43 5.04 22.97
C GLY A 34 -7.90 5.29 22.64
N THR A 35 -8.44 4.64 21.61
CA THR A 35 -9.88 4.68 21.30
C THR A 35 -10.65 3.61 22.07
N MET A 36 -11.93 3.85 22.30
CA MET A 36 -12.83 2.93 22.99
C MET A 36 -13.27 1.75 22.09
N PRO A 37 -13.64 0.57 22.64
CA PRO A 37 -14.02 -0.59 21.85
C PRO A 37 -15.20 -0.40 20.88
N GLU A 38 -16.13 0.47 21.24
CA GLU A 38 -17.33 0.84 20.49
C GLU A 38 -17.08 1.90 19.41
N GLU A 39 -15.91 2.53 19.40
CA GLU A 39 -15.59 3.51 18.37
C GLU A 39 -15.38 2.83 17.02
N ILE A 40 -16.30 3.09 16.10
CA ILE A 40 -16.30 2.54 14.75
C ILE A 40 -16.21 3.71 13.76
N SER A 41 -15.28 3.60 12.81
CA SER A 41 -15.24 4.47 11.64
C SER A 41 -15.76 3.73 10.41
N THR A 42 -16.58 4.40 9.61
CA THR A 42 -17.02 3.89 8.31
C THR A 42 -16.20 4.60 7.23
N CYS A 43 -15.54 3.83 6.37
CA CYS A 43 -14.65 4.35 5.33
C CYS A 43 -14.73 3.49 4.07
N PRO A 44 -14.32 4.01 2.91
CA PRO A 44 -14.21 3.21 1.70
C PRO A 44 -13.05 2.21 1.83
N SER A 45 -13.13 1.15 1.05
CA SER A 45 -12.01 0.28 0.70
C SER A 45 -11.77 0.50 -0.79
N LEU A 46 -10.67 1.18 -1.12
CA LEU A 46 -10.30 1.52 -2.49
C LEU A 46 -9.19 0.60 -2.99
N ALA A 47 -9.27 0.22 -4.26
CA ALA A 47 -8.15 -0.33 -5.01
C ALA A 47 -7.75 0.63 -6.13
N PHE A 48 -6.51 0.52 -6.59
CA PHE A 48 -5.97 1.41 -7.61
C PHE A 48 -5.48 0.61 -8.81
N SER A 49 -6.06 0.90 -9.97
CA SER A 49 -5.58 0.41 -11.25
C SER A 49 -4.47 1.34 -11.75
N LEU A 50 -3.32 0.78 -12.13
CA LEU A 50 -2.18 1.51 -12.69
C LEU A 50 -1.80 0.89 -14.03
N ARG A 51 -1.79 1.69 -15.10
CA ARG A 51 -1.37 1.26 -16.44
C ARG A 51 -0.06 1.91 -16.84
N HIS A 52 0.96 1.06 -16.98
CA HIS A 52 2.29 1.43 -17.44
C HIS A 52 2.44 1.12 -18.94
N LYS A 53 3.05 2.02 -19.72
CA LYS A 53 3.16 1.86 -21.19
C LYS A 53 4.37 1.06 -21.63
N SER A 54 5.48 1.11 -20.88
CA SER A 54 6.75 0.50 -21.28
C SER A 54 7.52 -0.02 -20.07
N PRO A 55 7.38 -1.30 -19.67
CA PRO A 55 6.62 -2.34 -20.36
C PRO A 55 5.12 -2.11 -20.25
N ASN A 56 4.35 -2.57 -21.24
CA ASN A 56 2.89 -2.54 -21.20
C ASN A 56 2.41 -3.45 -20.06
N THR A 57 2.10 -2.86 -18.91
CA THR A 57 1.79 -3.57 -17.68
C THR A 57 0.58 -2.94 -17.02
N HIS A 58 -0.33 -3.79 -16.56
CA HIS A 58 -1.47 -3.38 -15.75
C HIS A 58 -1.30 -3.95 -14.35
N LEU A 59 -1.17 -3.05 -13.37
CA LEU A 59 -1.09 -3.38 -11.96
C LEU A 59 -2.39 -2.98 -11.30
N VAL A 60 -2.85 -3.80 -10.35
CA VAL A 60 -3.89 -3.42 -9.40
C VAL A 60 -3.25 -3.44 -8.02
N VAL A 61 -3.26 -2.29 -7.36
CA VAL A 61 -2.68 -2.08 -6.03
C VAL A 61 -3.83 -2.03 -5.03
N ASP A 62 -3.65 -2.74 -3.92
CA ASP A 62 -4.76 -3.16 -3.07
C ASP A 62 -5.76 -4.04 -3.86
N ILE A 63 -6.66 -4.71 -3.16
CA ILE A 63 -7.72 -5.53 -3.74
C ILE A 63 -9.00 -5.47 -2.89
N GLY A 64 -9.01 -4.59 -1.88
CA GLY A 64 -10.11 -4.43 -0.94
C GLY A 64 -10.42 -5.69 -0.15
N LEU A 65 -11.69 -5.82 0.27
CA LEU A 65 -12.10 -6.94 1.11
C LEU A 65 -12.48 -8.18 0.32
N ARG A 66 -12.04 -9.32 0.84
CA ARG A 66 -12.46 -10.63 0.36
C ARG A 66 -13.93 -10.86 0.72
N ARG A 67 -14.75 -11.27 -0.27
CA ARG A 67 -16.19 -11.51 -0.05
C ARG A 67 -16.49 -12.78 0.75
N ASP A 68 -15.65 -13.82 0.66
CA ASP A 68 -15.79 -15.06 1.44
C ASP A 68 -15.13 -14.92 2.82
N VAL A 69 -15.64 -13.99 3.63
CA VAL A 69 -15.12 -13.63 4.96
C VAL A 69 -15.06 -14.79 5.96
N GLU A 70 -15.86 -15.84 5.75
CA GLU A 70 -15.82 -17.07 6.56
C GLU A 70 -14.47 -17.79 6.46
N LYS A 71 -13.78 -17.69 5.31
CA LYS A 71 -12.40 -18.20 5.16
C LYS A 71 -11.36 -17.25 5.76
N LEU A 72 -11.75 -16.02 6.07
CA LEU A 72 -10.88 -14.99 6.66
C LEU A 72 -10.81 -15.11 8.19
N LEU A 73 -11.81 -15.73 8.84
CA LEU A 73 -11.84 -15.93 10.30
C LEU A 73 -10.69 -16.81 10.81
N ALA A 74 -10.06 -17.61 9.94
CA ALA A 74 -8.83 -18.36 10.24
C ALA A 74 -7.53 -17.58 9.91
N ALA A 75 -7.64 -16.33 9.44
CA ALA A 75 -6.54 -15.52 8.92
C ALA A 75 -6.53 -14.12 9.56
N GLN A 76 -6.42 -14.05 10.89
CA GLN A 76 -6.22 -12.79 11.61
C GLN A 76 -4.82 -12.16 11.42
N ALA A 77 -3.98 -12.74 10.57
CA ALA A 77 -2.62 -12.28 10.35
C ALA A 77 -2.23 -12.43 8.87
N LEU A 78 -2.65 -11.49 8.01
CA LEU A 78 -1.99 -11.27 6.71
C LEU A 78 -0.64 -10.57 6.93
N ILE A 79 0.21 -11.29 7.64
CA ILE A 79 1.67 -11.20 7.62
C ILE A 79 2.05 -12.14 6.46
N THR A 80 3.09 -11.88 5.69
CA THR A 80 4.30 -12.70 5.78
C THR A 80 5.26 -12.32 4.66
N ASN A 81 6.50 -12.05 5.05
CA ASN A 81 7.63 -12.31 4.16
C ASN A 81 7.74 -13.83 3.92
N ARG A 82 8.59 -14.25 2.99
CA ARG A 82 8.72 -15.67 2.63
C ARG A 82 9.00 -16.58 3.83
N GLU A 83 9.86 -16.13 4.74
CA GLU A 83 10.24 -16.88 5.94
C GLU A 83 9.05 -17.09 6.90
N SER A 84 8.25 -16.06 7.15
CA SER A 84 7.07 -16.20 8.01
C SER A 84 6.04 -17.17 7.39
N LEU A 85 5.91 -17.19 6.05
CA LEU A 85 5.01 -18.13 5.37
C LEU A 85 5.55 -19.56 5.45
N ASP A 86 6.86 -19.76 5.24
CA ASP A 86 7.49 -21.07 5.37
C ASP A 86 7.34 -21.63 6.81
N ASN A 87 7.17 -20.76 7.81
CA ASN A 87 6.86 -21.08 9.21
C ASN A 87 5.34 -20.98 9.57
N GLY A 88 4.46 -21.03 8.57
CA GLY A 88 3.00 -21.08 8.74
C GLY A 88 2.47 -22.46 9.11
N PHE A 89 1.21 -22.55 9.50
CA PHE A 89 0.47 -23.81 9.62
C PHE A 89 0.25 -24.44 8.23
N PRO A 90 0.49 -25.76 8.03
CA PRO A 90 0.73 -26.77 9.07
C PRO A 90 2.20 -27.00 9.46
N ALA A 91 3.17 -26.34 8.82
CA ALA A 91 4.59 -26.52 9.15
C ALA A 91 4.92 -26.14 10.61
N LYS A 92 4.16 -25.20 11.20
CA LYS A 92 4.21 -24.84 12.62
C LYS A 92 2.79 -24.75 13.19
N GLU A 93 2.47 -25.62 14.15
CA GLU A 93 1.11 -25.81 14.67
C GLU A 93 0.57 -24.57 15.40
N GLU A 94 1.40 -23.92 16.22
CA GLU A 94 1.05 -22.68 16.92
C GLU A 94 1.05 -21.41 16.04
N SER A 95 1.29 -21.54 14.72
CA SER A 95 1.33 -20.39 13.82
C SER A 95 -0.08 -19.95 13.41
N GLY A 96 -0.39 -18.66 13.61
CA GLY A 96 -1.64 -18.04 13.14
C GLY A 96 -1.67 -17.73 11.63
N ILE A 97 -0.66 -18.16 10.88
CA ILE A 97 -0.53 -17.95 9.43
C ILE A 97 -0.82 -19.27 8.72
N LEU A 98 -1.80 -19.31 7.83
CA LEU A 98 -2.07 -20.47 6.98
C LEU A 98 -1.16 -20.44 5.73
N GLN A 99 -0.37 -21.49 5.48
CA GLN A 99 0.51 -21.55 4.31
C GLN A 99 -0.22 -21.48 2.97
N GLU A 100 -1.49 -21.90 2.94
CA GLU A 100 -2.33 -21.88 1.74
C GLU A 100 -2.92 -20.50 1.43
N ILE A 101 -2.77 -19.51 2.33
CA ILE A 101 -3.36 -18.18 2.15
C ILE A 101 -2.72 -17.40 1.00
N ILE A 102 -1.41 -17.59 0.80
CA ILE A 102 -0.65 -16.95 -0.26
C ILE A 102 -0.39 -17.98 -1.36
N PRO A 103 -0.81 -17.72 -2.61
CA PRO A 103 -0.59 -18.63 -3.72
C PRO A 103 0.87 -18.53 -4.21
N VAL A 104 1.81 -19.14 -3.48
CA VAL A 104 3.27 -19.02 -3.65
C VAL A 104 3.74 -19.10 -5.11
N LYS A 105 3.16 -20.00 -5.91
CA LYS A 105 3.52 -20.19 -7.34
C LYS A 105 3.32 -18.93 -8.20
N ARG A 106 2.46 -18.00 -7.78
CA ARG A 106 2.18 -16.73 -8.47
C ARG A 106 2.48 -15.51 -7.59
N THR A 107 3.28 -15.68 -6.54
CA THR A 107 3.68 -14.60 -5.64
C THR A 107 5.18 -14.34 -5.77
N ARG A 108 5.56 -13.10 -6.07
CA ARG A 108 6.94 -12.63 -5.97
C ARG A 108 7.16 -12.02 -4.60
N PHE A 109 8.12 -12.56 -3.85
CA PHE A 109 8.56 -11.99 -2.58
C PHE A 109 9.74 -11.07 -2.82
N LEU A 110 9.64 -9.82 -2.36
CA LEU A 110 10.75 -8.87 -2.40
C LEU A 110 11.68 -9.09 -1.21
N THR A 111 12.97 -9.02 -1.46
CA THR A 111 14.02 -9.15 -0.45
C THR A 111 14.50 -7.79 0.03
N ALA A 112 15.09 -7.72 1.23
CA ALA A 112 15.64 -6.48 1.78
C ALA A 112 16.70 -5.83 0.87
N ALA A 113 17.42 -6.63 0.07
CA ALA A 113 18.43 -6.18 -0.87
C ALA A 113 17.86 -5.43 -2.08
N GLU A 114 16.60 -5.69 -2.46
CA GLU A 114 15.93 -5.02 -3.57
C GLU A 114 15.50 -3.58 -3.22
N PHE A 115 15.45 -3.23 -1.93
CA PHE A 115 15.17 -1.88 -1.43
C PHE A 115 16.44 -1.05 -1.29
N SER A 116 17.22 -0.99 -2.38
CA SER A 116 18.56 -0.40 -2.42
C SER A 116 18.60 1.07 -2.85
N THR A 117 17.46 1.68 -3.18
CA THR A 117 17.39 3.08 -3.60
C THR A 117 16.57 3.93 -2.62
N SER A 118 16.56 5.24 -2.83
CA SER A 118 15.80 6.22 -2.03
C SER A 118 14.94 7.08 -2.94
N VAL A 119 13.75 7.46 -2.48
CA VAL A 119 12.85 8.39 -3.18
C VAL A 119 12.20 9.34 -2.18
N GLY A 120 12.35 10.65 -2.43
CA GLY A 120 11.87 11.70 -1.53
C GLY A 120 12.37 11.49 -0.09
N PRO A 121 11.48 11.48 0.93
CA PRO A 121 11.87 11.32 2.33
C PRO A 121 12.13 9.86 2.74
N PHE A 122 12.03 8.90 1.82
CA PHE A 122 12.15 7.47 2.11
C PHE A 122 13.54 6.94 1.70
N PRO A 123 14.34 6.45 2.66
CA PRO A 123 15.72 6.02 2.40
C PRO A 123 15.82 4.63 1.76
N ARG A 124 14.71 3.86 1.76
CA ARG A 124 14.64 2.49 1.26
C ARG A 124 13.41 2.34 0.38
N ALA A 125 13.65 2.12 -0.90
CA ALA A 125 12.64 1.95 -1.92
C ALA A 125 13.15 0.95 -2.96
N HIS A 126 12.21 0.27 -3.60
CA HIS A 126 12.44 -0.61 -4.73
C HIS A 126 11.81 0.03 -5.97
N ASP A 127 12.62 0.37 -6.97
CA ASP A 127 12.14 0.79 -8.28
C ASP A 127 11.68 -0.45 -9.05
N TYR A 128 10.35 -0.62 -9.17
CA TYR A 128 9.75 -1.85 -9.66
C TYR A 128 10.04 -2.09 -11.15
N PHE A 129 10.06 -1.01 -11.95
CA PHE A 129 10.33 -1.09 -13.39
C PHE A 129 11.79 -0.75 -13.72
N GLY A 130 12.52 -0.09 -12.82
CA GLY A 130 13.90 0.33 -13.02
C GLY A 130 14.05 1.61 -13.85
N ASP A 131 12.94 2.29 -14.12
CA ASP A 131 12.85 3.53 -14.91
C ASP A 131 12.38 4.74 -14.08
N GLY A 132 12.22 4.56 -12.77
CA GLY A 132 11.77 5.60 -11.84
C GLY A 132 10.28 5.92 -11.90
N SER A 133 9.46 5.12 -12.56
CA SER A 133 8.00 5.31 -12.71
C SER A 133 7.18 4.87 -11.49
N LEU A 134 7.63 3.81 -10.81
CA LEU A 134 6.91 3.18 -9.70
C LEU A 134 7.90 2.70 -8.65
N TYR A 135 7.74 3.23 -7.44
CA TYR A 135 8.51 2.82 -6.27
C TYR A 135 7.62 2.08 -5.27
N ILE A 136 8.10 0.93 -4.81
CA ILE A 136 7.58 0.26 -3.60
C ILE A 136 8.43 0.76 -2.42
N ILE A 137 7.77 1.28 -1.39
CA ILE A 137 8.42 1.96 -0.27
C ILE A 137 8.52 1.05 0.94
N ASP A 138 9.71 0.94 1.53
CA ASP A 138 9.88 0.36 2.86
C ASP A 138 9.44 1.37 3.92
N ALA A 139 8.16 1.28 4.29
CA ALA A 139 7.51 2.19 5.21
C ALA A 139 7.77 1.79 6.68
N VAL A 140 8.76 2.43 7.30
CA VAL A 140 9.15 2.23 8.71
C VAL A 140 7.95 2.29 9.66
N GLY A 141 7.94 1.43 10.68
CA GLY A 141 6.89 1.31 11.69
C GLY A 141 5.74 0.38 11.32
N HIS A 142 5.66 -0.04 10.06
CA HIS A 142 4.94 -1.27 9.69
C HIS A 142 5.76 -2.49 10.13
N LEU A 143 5.07 -3.58 10.42
CA LEU A 143 5.73 -4.84 10.76
C LEU A 143 6.45 -5.39 9.50
N ALA A 144 7.62 -6.02 9.67
CA ALA A 144 8.42 -6.51 8.54
C ALA A 144 7.61 -7.48 7.65
N GLY A 145 7.66 -7.29 6.33
CA GLY A 145 6.87 -8.08 5.37
C GLY A 145 5.38 -7.72 5.30
N HIS A 146 4.91 -6.66 5.97
CA HIS A 146 3.51 -6.24 5.93
C HIS A 146 3.17 -5.36 4.74
N VAL A 147 1.96 -5.56 4.23
CA VAL A 147 1.26 -4.67 3.28
C VAL A 147 -0.02 -4.09 3.93
N HIS A 148 -0.24 -4.32 5.24
CA HIS A 148 -1.36 -3.73 6.00
C HIS A 148 -1.08 -2.28 6.40
N CYS A 149 -2.15 -1.50 6.57
CA CYS A 149 -2.12 -0.05 6.84
C CYS A 149 -1.91 0.33 8.33
N ALA A 150 -1.27 -0.54 9.15
CA ALA A 150 -1.15 -0.32 10.60
C ALA A 150 0.30 -0.39 11.08
N HIS A 151 0.64 0.52 12.00
CA HIS A 151 1.97 0.59 12.59
C HIS A 151 2.02 -0.17 13.92
N GLY A 152 3.00 -1.07 14.08
CA GLY A 152 3.22 -1.81 15.33
C GLY A 152 4.12 -1.07 16.33
N ASN A 153 4.89 -0.08 15.86
CA ASN A 153 5.80 0.72 16.69
C ASN A 153 5.44 2.21 16.62
N LYS A 154 5.05 2.78 17.76
CA LYS A 154 4.61 4.18 17.87
C LYS A 154 5.68 5.19 17.47
N THR A 155 6.92 5.01 17.92
CA THR A 155 8.02 5.95 17.64
C THR A 155 8.31 5.98 16.14
N GLU A 156 8.34 4.82 15.51
CA GLU A 156 8.54 4.68 14.07
C GLU A 156 7.34 5.21 13.26
N ALA A 157 6.11 4.99 13.73
CA ALA A 157 4.92 5.57 13.13
C ALA A 157 4.99 7.10 13.07
N VAL A 158 5.47 7.74 14.14
CA VAL A 158 5.67 9.20 14.16
C VAL A 158 6.67 9.63 13.10
N VAL A 159 7.74 8.85 12.86
CA VAL A 159 8.70 9.13 11.77
C VAL A 159 8.01 9.00 10.42
N HIS A 160 7.25 7.94 10.18
CA HIS A 160 6.51 7.74 8.92
C HIS A 160 5.50 8.87 8.66
N ILE A 161 4.72 9.28 9.67
CA ILE A 161 3.78 10.41 9.57
C ILE A 161 4.50 11.72 9.21
N ARG A 162 5.68 11.99 9.78
CA ARG A 162 6.49 13.17 9.39
C ARG A 162 6.90 13.12 7.92
N ARG A 163 7.27 11.95 7.41
CA ARG A 163 7.60 11.75 5.98
C ARG A 163 6.37 12.00 5.09
N LEU A 164 5.22 11.43 5.42
CA LEU A 164 3.96 11.69 4.70
C LEU A 164 3.58 13.17 4.70
N ARG A 165 3.71 13.87 5.84
CA ARG A 165 3.47 15.32 5.93
C ARG A 165 4.39 16.13 5.03
N SER A 166 5.60 15.66 4.75
CA SER A 166 6.50 16.33 3.81
C SER A 166 6.03 16.16 2.36
N LEU A 167 5.54 14.96 2.01
CA LEU A 167 4.97 14.68 0.69
C LEU A 167 3.69 15.47 0.42
N LEU A 168 2.81 15.62 1.42
CA LEU A 168 1.58 16.41 1.29
C LEU A 168 1.84 17.88 0.91
N LYS A 169 3.02 18.40 1.23
CA LYS A 169 3.47 19.76 0.92
C LYS A 169 4.27 19.85 -0.39
N ALA A 170 4.65 18.72 -0.98
CA ALA A 170 5.48 18.70 -2.16
C ALA A 170 4.65 19.04 -3.40
N PRO A 171 5.11 19.97 -4.26
CA PRO A 171 4.44 20.26 -5.52
C PRO A 171 4.46 19.03 -6.43
N GLY A 172 3.39 18.84 -7.19
CA GLY A 172 3.17 17.67 -8.05
C GLY A 172 2.91 16.34 -7.34
N VAL A 173 2.83 16.30 -6.00
CA VAL A 173 2.61 15.04 -5.26
C VAL A 173 1.18 14.92 -4.77
N HIS A 174 0.52 13.83 -5.14
CA HIS A 174 -0.76 13.40 -4.60
C HIS A 174 -0.53 12.24 -3.64
N VAL A 175 -0.97 12.37 -2.38
CA VAL A 175 -0.98 11.28 -1.40
C VAL A 175 -2.42 10.86 -1.21
N LEU A 176 -2.71 9.58 -1.42
CA LEU A 176 -4.05 9.01 -1.31
C LEU A 176 -3.99 7.73 -0.49
N LEU A 177 -4.96 7.54 0.41
CA LEU A 177 -5.09 6.33 1.22
C LEU A 177 -6.20 5.44 0.67
N ALA A 178 -6.04 4.11 0.79
CA ALA A 178 -7.08 3.14 0.42
C ALA A 178 -8.39 3.35 1.21
N HIS A 179 -8.32 4.03 2.36
CA HIS A 179 -9.44 4.33 3.25
C HIS A 179 -9.69 5.84 3.40
N ASP A 180 -9.32 6.64 2.40
CA ASP A 180 -9.55 8.09 2.41
C ASP A 180 -11.03 8.42 2.17
N GLY A 181 -11.80 8.50 3.26
CA GLY A 181 -13.23 8.79 3.21
C GLY A 181 -13.55 10.18 2.67
N GLN A 182 -12.71 11.18 2.95
CA GLN A 182 -12.92 12.53 2.45
C GLN A 182 -12.74 12.57 0.92
N TRP A 183 -11.61 12.04 0.43
CA TRP A 183 -11.35 12.00 -1.00
C TRP A 183 -12.42 11.19 -1.74
N TYR A 184 -12.86 10.06 -1.19
CA TYR A 184 -13.92 9.26 -1.78
C TYR A 184 -15.23 10.03 -1.94
N GLU A 185 -15.70 10.71 -0.89
CA GLU A 185 -16.95 11.48 -0.96
C GLU A 185 -16.87 12.63 -1.98
N GLU A 186 -15.71 13.26 -2.11
CA GLU A 186 -15.48 14.34 -3.09
C GLU A 186 -15.43 13.84 -4.54
N ASN A 187 -15.08 12.58 -4.78
CA ASN A 187 -14.77 12.06 -6.13
C ASN A 187 -15.69 10.93 -6.60
N LYS A 188 -16.48 10.30 -5.72
CA LYS A 188 -17.34 9.15 -6.06
C LYS A 188 -18.35 9.52 -7.15
N GLY A 189 -18.50 8.63 -8.13
CA GLY A 189 -19.32 8.88 -9.32
C GLY A 189 -18.71 9.86 -10.33
N GLY A 190 -17.53 10.41 -10.06
CA GLY A 190 -16.79 11.27 -10.98
C GLY A 190 -15.72 10.54 -11.78
N ASP A 191 -14.91 11.32 -12.50
CA ASP A 191 -13.90 10.79 -13.43
C ASP A 191 -12.68 10.17 -12.74
N ALA A 192 -12.55 10.23 -11.42
CA ALA A 192 -11.41 9.59 -10.74
C ALA A 192 -11.50 8.04 -10.73
N PHE A 193 -12.71 7.50 -10.90
CA PHE A 193 -12.99 6.06 -10.85
C PHE A 193 -13.01 5.45 -12.25
N LEU A 194 -12.64 4.18 -12.38
CA LEU A 194 -12.72 3.46 -13.66
C LEU A 194 -14.15 3.59 -14.27
N PRO A 195 -14.31 4.02 -15.54
CA PRO A 195 -13.30 4.07 -16.61
C PRO A 195 -12.61 5.44 -16.79
N GLY A 196 -12.56 6.30 -15.79
CA GLY A 196 -11.90 7.61 -15.80
C GLY A 196 -10.40 7.57 -15.45
N ILE A 197 -9.84 8.66 -14.90
CA ILE A 197 -8.45 8.85 -14.50
C ILE A 197 -8.40 9.73 -13.24
N ILE A 198 -7.62 9.35 -12.24
CA ILE A 198 -7.30 10.23 -11.10
C ILE A 198 -6.54 11.44 -11.65
N PRO A 199 -7.10 12.66 -11.54
CA PRO A 199 -6.47 13.83 -12.13
C PRO A 199 -5.14 14.12 -11.42
N PRO A 200 -4.10 14.56 -12.16
CA PRO A 200 -2.89 15.08 -11.54
C PRO A 200 -3.25 16.22 -10.60
N LYS A 201 -2.60 16.29 -9.45
CA LYS A 201 -2.80 17.40 -8.52
C LYS A 201 -2.20 18.67 -9.13
N THR A 202 -3.05 19.58 -9.62
CA THR A 202 -2.64 20.88 -10.13
C THR A 202 -2.41 21.85 -8.95
N PHE A 203 -1.29 22.57 -9.00
CA PHE A 203 -0.97 23.67 -8.07
C PHE A 203 -1.17 25.00 -8.78
#